data_AF-A0AAE0A6C1-F1
#
_entry.id   AF-A0AAE0A6C1-F1
#
_cell.length_a   1.000
_cell.length_b   1.000
_cell.length_c   1.000
_cell.angle_alpha   90.00
_cell.angle_beta   90.00
_cell.angle_gamma   90.00
#
_symmetry.space_group_name_H-M   'P 1'
#
loop_
_entity.id
_entity.type
_entity.pdbx_description
1 polymer ?
#
loop_
_entity_poly.entity_id
_entity_poly.type
_entity_poly.pdbx_seq_one_letter_code
_entity_poly.pdbx_strand_id
1 'polypeptide(L)'
;MELFIGPQRHQPFDQDGTIPSNHLHNFEHATISLTFLAYASFAIVLDRIGSKTQHALTQFIGSIAFAQQLLIFHLHSADHMGVEGQYHLLLQLVIFVSFTTTMIGIGLPKSFLISFVRSTSILFQGAWLILMGYMLWIPQFIPKGCYINREEGHQVLRCHGEQALHRAKSLVNLQFSWFLVGITIFSLSFYLVWDNFFTKKVF
;
A
#
# COMPACT_ATOMS: atom_id res chain seq x y z
N MET A 1 5.95 13.20 -0.02
CA MET A 1 6.21 13.91 1.25
C MET A 1 7.69 13.87 1.60
N GLU A 2 8.37 12.75 1.33
CA GLU A 2 9.83 12.56 1.50
C GLU A 2 10.71 13.47 0.62
N LEU A 3 10.22 13.91 -0.55
CA LEU A 3 10.99 14.78 -1.46
C LEU A 3 11.17 16.24 -0.98
N PHE A 4 10.26 16.73 -0.12
CA PHE A 4 10.17 18.15 0.25
C PHE A 4 10.17 18.38 1.76
N ILE A 5 10.10 17.33 2.57
CA ILE A 5 10.13 17.40 4.03
C ILE A 5 11.40 16.68 4.51
N GLY A 6 12.48 17.44 4.70
CA GLY A 6 13.79 17.00 5.21
C GLY A 6 14.54 18.18 5.86
N PRO A 7 15.61 17.95 6.64
CA PRO A 7 16.30 19.02 7.36
C PRO A 7 16.93 20.05 6.39
N GLN A 8 17.16 21.27 6.89
CA GLN A 8 17.47 22.48 6.11
C GLN A 8 18.48 22.21 4.97
N ARG A 9 18.02 22.44 3.73
CA ARG A 9 18.68 22.20 2.42
C ARG A 9 18.44 20.83 1.74
N HIS A 10 17.24 20.26 1.84
CA HIS A 10 16.81 19.24 0.86
C HIS A 10 16.51 19.92 -0.49
N GLN A 11 17.45 19.85 -1.43
CA GLN A 11 17.18 20.08 -2.84
C GLN A 11 17.02 18.70 -3.50
N PRO A 12 15.95 18.46 -4.28
CA PRO A 12 15.68 17.13 -4.83
C PRO A 12 16.66 16.72 -5.94
N PHE A 13 17.42 17.67 -6.47
CA PHE A 13 18.41 17.49 -7.53
C PHE A 13 19.79 17.92 -7.05
N ASP A 14 20.82 17.31 -7.62
CA ASP A 14 22.22 17.74 -7.50
C ASP A 14 22.46 19.06 -8.25
N GLN A 15 23.65 19.64 -8.05
CA GLN A 15 24.04 20.91 -8.68
C GLN A 15 24.08 20.84 -10.22
N ASP A 16 24.25 19.64 -10.78
CA ASP A 16 24.21 19.35 -12.21
C ASP A 16 22.79 19.05 -12.74
N GLY A 17 21.78 19.06 -11.86
CA GLY A 17 20.39 18.77 -12.20
C GLY A 17 20.03 17.28 -12.22
N THR A 18 20.95 16.38 -11.90
CA THR A 18 20.67 14.94 -11.79
C THR A 18 19.91 14.61 -10.50
N ILE A 19 19.27 13.44 -10.44
CA ILE A 19 18.62 12.94 -9.23
C ILE A 19 19.67 12.13 -8.43
N PRO A 20 19.99 12.53 -7.19
CA PRO A 20 20.90 11.78 -6.32
C PRO A 20 20.39 10.34 -6.10
N SER A 21 21.29 9.36 -6.03
CA SER A 21 20.91 7.95 -5.84
C SER A 21 20.07 7.72 -4.58
N ASN A 22 20.42 8.39 -3.48
CA ASN A 22 19.68 8.34 -2.22
C ASN A 22 18.29 9.00 -2.29
N HIS A 23 17.96 9.72 -3.36
CA HIS A 23 16.64 10.32 -3.60
C HIS A 23 15.76 9.52 -4.57
N LEU A 24 16.29 8.53 -5.29
CA LEU A 24 15.55 7.80 -6.32
C LEU A 24 14.28 7.14 -5.74
N HIS A 25 14.39 6.46 -4.60
CA HIS A 25 13.23 5.85 -3.92
C HIS A 25 12.16 6.89 -3.53
N ASN A 26 12.58 8.10 -3.13
CA ASN A 26 11.63 9.17 -2.81
C ASN A 26 10.83 9.59 -4.05
N PHE A 27 11.49 9.66 -5.23
CA PHE A 27 10.83 9.99 -6.50
C PHE A 27 9.87 8.88 -6.95
N GLU A 28 10.23 7.62 -6.76
CA GLU A 28 9.35 6.47 -6.99
C GLU A 28 8.08 6.57 -6.14
N HIS A 29 8.23 6.78 -4.82
CA HIS A 29 7.11 6.96 -3.89
C HIS A 29 6.26 8.21 -4.21
N ALA A 30 6.91 9.31 -4.60
CA ALA A 30 6.22 10.53 -5.02
C ALA A 30 5.39 10.30 -6.30
N THR A 31 5.88 9.48 -7.22
CA THR A 31 5.16 9.12 -8.45
C THR A 31 3.91 8.31 -8.16
N ILE A 32 3.97 7.34 -7.23
CA ILE A 32 2.77 6.65 -6.73
C ILE A 32 1.76 7.67 -6.18
N SER A 33 2.23 8.57 -5.30
CA SER A 33 1.37 9.60 -4.68
C SER A 33 0.73 10.52 -5.71
N LEU A 34 1.47 10.91 -6.76
CA LEU A 34 0.97 11.72 -7.86
C LEU A 34 -0.16 11.03 -8.62
N THR A 35 -0.04 9.73 -8.90
CA THR A 35 -1.12 8.99 -9.57
C THR A 35 -2.40 8.91 -8.74
N PHE A 36 -2.30 8.73 -7.41
CA PHE A 36 -3.47 8.79 -6.53
C PHE A 36 -4.05 10.20 -6.39
N LEU A 37 -3.21 11.24 -6.39
CA LEU A 37 -3.67 12.63 -6.42
C LEU A 37 -4.42 12.95 -7.71
N ALA A 38 -3.91 12.47 -8.85
CA ALA A 38 -4.59 12.58 -10.14
C ALA A 38 -5.94 11.85 -10.10
N TYR A 39 -5.98 10.61 -9.62
CA TYR A 39 -7.22 9.87 -9.39
C TYR A 39 -8.24 10.67 -8.57
N ALA A 40 -7.84 11.18 -7.40
CA ALA A 40 -8.74 11.92 -6.51
C ALA A 40 -9.25 13.22 -7.16
N SER A 41 -8.35 13.95 -7.83
CA SER A 41 -8.69 15.21 -8.50
C SER A 41 -9.68 14.97 -9.64
N PHE A 42 -9.44 13.97 -10.49
CA PHE A 42 -10.33 13.62 -11.59
C PHE A 42 -11.65 13.02 -11.09
N ALA A 43 -11.67 12.26 -10.01
CA ALA A 43 -12.91 11.78 -9.40
C ALA A 43 -13.82 12.96 -9.03
N ILE A 44 -13.28 13.98 -8.35
CA ILE A 44 -14.03 15.20 -8.00
C ILE A 44 -14.53 15.93 -9.25
N VAL A 45 -13.68 16.07 -10.29
CA VAL A 45 -14.06 16.74 -11.54
C VAL A 45 -15.18 15.98 -12.26
N LEU A 46 -15.05 14.65 -12.37
CA LEU A 46 -16.04 13.79 -13.02
C LEU A 46 -17.38 13.83 -12.29
N ASP A 47 -17.37 13.78 -10.96
CA ASP A 47 -18.57 13.90 -10.13
C ASP A 47 -19.27 15.27 -10.32
N ARG A 48 -18.49 16.35 -10.50
CA ARG A 48 -19.05 17.69 -10.78
C ARG A 48 -19.63 17.81 -12.18
N ILE A 49 -19.03 17.16 -13.17
CA ILE A 49 -19.53 17.19 -14.56
C ILE A 49 -20.81 16.34 -14.69
N GLY A 50 -20.95 15.26 -13.91
CA GLY A 50 -22.17 14.45 -13.91
C GLY A 50 -22.34 13.60 -15.17
N SER A 51 -21.24 13.21 -15.84
CA SER A 51 -21.30 12.39 -17.06
C SER A 51 -21.86 10.99 -16.77
N LYS A 52 -22.60 10.41 -17.73
CA LYS A 52 -23.05 9.00 -17.66
C LYS A 52 -21.89 8.00 -17.50
N THR A 53 -20.68 8.38 -17.94
CA THR A 53 -19.47 7.55 -17.87
C THR A 53 -18.58 7.83 -16.65
N GLN A 54 -19.00 8.74 -15.74
CA GLN A 54 -18.17 9.19 -14.61
C GLN A 54 -17.64 8.04 -13.75
N HIS A 55 -18.48 7.03 -13.45
CA HIS A 55 -18.08 5.89 -12.62
C HIS A 55 -17.04 5.02 -13.33
N ALA A 56 -17.25 4.72 -14.62
CA ALA A 56 -16.31 3.92 -15.40
C ALA A 56 -14.95 4.63 -15.54
N LEU A 57 -14.95 5.94 -15.81
CA LEU A 57 -13.72 6.73 -15.91
C LEU A 57 -12.99 6.85 -14.56
N THR A 58 -13.74 7.01 -13.46
CA THR A 58 -13.16 7.05 -12.10
C THR A 58 -12.52 5.72 -11.74
N GLN A 59 -13.19 4.59 -12.02
CA GLN A 59 -12.63 3.25 -11.79
C GLN A 59 -11.43 2.98 -12.72
N PHE A 60 -11.46 3.45 -13.97
CA PHE A 60 -10.33 3.36 -14.88
C PHE A 60 -9.08 4.07 -14.31
N ILE A 61 -9.19 5.34 -13.92
CA ILE A 61 -8.05 6.07 -13.35
C ILE A 61 -7.61 5.43 -12.02
N GLY A 62 -8.55 4.96 -11.19
CA GLY A 62 -8.24 4.21 -9.97
C GLY A 62 -7.47 2.92 -10.25
N SER A 63 -7.83 2.19 -11.32
CA SER A 63 -7.12 0.97 -11.72
C SER A 63 -5.69 1.27 -12.17
N ILE A 64 -5.48 2.37 -12.90
CA ILE A 64 -4.14 2.85 -13.27
C ILE A 64 -3.32 3.23 -12.03
N ALA A 65 -3.93 3.89 -11.03
CA ALA A 65 -3.24 4.23 -9.79
C ALA A 65 -2.77 2.96 -9.04
N PHE A 66 -3.63 1.95 -8.89
CA PHE A 66 -3.23 0.67 -8.30
C PHE A 66 -2.21 -0.11 -9.15
N ALA A 67 -2.32 -0.06 -10.48
CA ALA A 67 -1.36 -0.69 -11.37
C ALA A 67 0.02 -0.04 -11.26
N GLN A 68 0.09 1.30 -11.23
CA GLN A 68 1.33 2.03 -11.00
C GLN A 68 1.92 1.73 -9.62
N GLN A 69 1.08 1.71 -8.58
CA GLN A 69 1.50 1.35 -7.23
C GLN A 69 2.10 -0.06 -7.21
N LEU A 70 1.43 -1.03 -7.83
CA LEU A 70 1.90 -2.41 -7.93
C LEU A 70 3.23 -2.51 -8.70
N LEU A 71 3.34 -1.83 -9.83
CA LEU A 71 4.54 -1.81 -10.67
C LEU A 71 5.74 -1.25 -9.91
N ILE A 72 5.59 -0.08 -9.29
CA ILE A 72 6.67 0.57 -8.56
C ILE A 72 7.06 -0.28 -7.34
N PHE A 73 6.12 -0.80 -6.56
CA PHE A 73 6.47 -1.70 -5.45
C PHE A 73 7.11 -3.01 -5.92
N HIS A 74 6.75 -3.53 -7.10
CA HIS A 74 7.38 -4.71 -7.65
C HIS A 74 8.85 -4.47 -8.00
N LEU A 75 9.13 -3.36 -8.70
CA LEU A 75 10.49 -2.96 -9.05
C LEU A 75 11.30 -2.61 -7.79
N HIS A 76 10.75 -1.79 -6.90
CA HIS A 76 11.36 -1.40 -5.64
C HIS A 76 11.63 -2.62 -4.73
N SER A 77 10.69 -3.56 -4.63
CA SER A 77 10.87 -4.78 -3.83
C SER A 77 11.88 -5.75 -4.44
N ALA A 78 12.21 -5.64 -5.74
CA ALA A 78 13.26 -6.44 -6.35
C ALA A 78 14.66 -6.00 -5.86
N ASP A 79 14.80 -4.76 -5.39
CA ASP A 79 16.05 -4.22 -4.85
C ASP A 79 16.28 -4.58 -3.37
N HIS A 80 15.20 -4.90 -2.63
CA HIS A 80 15.26 -5.34 -1.22
C HIS A 80 15.22 -6.87 -1.06
N MET A 81 16.32 -7.56 -1.37
CA MET A 81 16.49 -8.99 -1.04
C MET A 81 16.61 -9.17 0.48
N GLY A 82 15.50 -9.37 1.20
CA GLY A 82 15.52 -9.42 2.66
C GLY A 82 14.16 -9.58 3.35
N VAL A 83 14.05 -9.09 4.59
CA VAL A 83 12.80 -9.10 5.38
C VAL A 83 11.82 -8.04 4.89
N GLU A 84 12.34 -6.84 4.59
CA GLU A 84 11.57 -5.73 4.00
C GLU A 84 10.92 -6.13 2.67
N GLY A 85 11.66 -6.78 1.77
CA GLY A 85 11.10 -7.33 0.53
C GLY A 85 9.97 -8.34 0.78
N GLN A 86 10.01 -9.14 1.86
CA GLN A 86 8.92 -10.04 2.22
C GLN A 86 7.65 -9.26 2.62
N TYR A 87 7.79 -8.16 3.37
CA TYR A 87 6.67 -7.28 3.72
C TYR A 87 6.05 -6.64 2.46
N HIS A 88 6.88 -6.15 1.54
CA HIS A 88 6.41 -5.54 0.29
C HIS A 88 5.79 -6.56 -0.67
N LEU A 89 6.32 -7.78 -0.76
CA LEU A 89 5.72 -8.85 -1.55
C LEU A 89 4.29 -9.15 -1.10
N LEU A 90 4.05 -9.23 0.21
CA LEU A 90 2.71 -9.47 0.76
C LEU A 90 1.79 -8.26 0.54
N LEU A 91 2.32 -7.04 0.63
CA LEU A 91 1.58 -5.82 0.27
C LEU A 91 1.14 -5.83 -1.20
N GLN A 92 2.01 -6.25 -2.12
CA GLN A 92 1.70 -6.36 -3.55
C GLN A 92 0.49 -7.27 -3.82
N LEU A 93 0.35 -8.38 -3.07
CA LEU A 93 -0.82 -9.25 -3.17
C LEU A 93 -2.12 -8.51 -2.83
N VAL A 94 -2.11 -7.69 -1.78
CA VAL A 94 -3.30 -6.91 -1.37
C VAL A 94 -3.60 -5.79 -2.37
N ILE A 95 -2.57 -5.14 -2.91
CA ILE A 95 -2.70 -4.14 -3.98
C ILE A 95 -3.31 -4.79 -5.24
N PHE A 96 -2.85 -5.99 -5.61
CA PHE A 96 -3.39 -6.73 -6.74
C PHE A 96 -4.89 -7.00 -6.57
N VAL A 97 -5.35 -7.38 -5.37
CA VAL A 97 -6.78 -7.53 -5.08
C VAL A 97 -7.54 -6.22 -5.28
N SER A 98 -7.00 -5.08 -4.83
CA SER A 98 -7.59 -3.75 -5.08
C SER A 98 -7.64 -3.42 -6.57
N PHE A 99 -6.56 -3.66 -7.31
CA PHE A 99 -6.50 -3.46 -8.75
C PHE A 99 -7.58 -4.29 -9.47
N THR A 100 -7.63 -5.60 -9.22
CA THR A 100 -8.58 -6.50 -9.86
C THR A 100 -10.02 -6.12 -9.53
N THR A 101 -10.34 -5.85 -8.26
CA THR A 101 -11.71 -5.45 -7.89
C THR A 101 -12.11 -4.09 -8.45
N THR A 102 -11.17 -3.16 -8.60
CA THR A 102 -11.39 -1.87 -9.28
C THR A 102 -11.69 -2.08 -10.77
N MET A 103 -10.94 -2.94 -11.45
CA MET A 103 -11.18 -3.32 -12.85
C MET A 103 -12.54 -3.99 -13.05
N ILE A 104 -12.90 -4.98 -12.22
CA ILE A 104 -14.21 -5.63 -12.28
C ILE A 104 -15.34 -4.61 -12.01
N GLY A 105 -15.08 -3.63 -11.14
CA GLY A 105 -16.00 -2.53 -10.85
C GLY A 105 -16.38 -1.66 -12.06
N ILE A 106 -15.58 -1.67 -13.14
CA ILE A 106 -15.92 -1.00 -14.41
C ILE A 106 -17.12 -1.71 -15.07
N GLY A 107 -17.09 -3.05 -15.12
CA GLY A 107 -18.16 -3.86 -15.72
C GLY A 107 -19.36 -4.07 -14.80
N LEU A 108 -19.15 -4.01 -13.48
CA LEU A 108 -20.18 -4.27 -12.46
C LEU A 108 -20.32 -3.10 -11.47
N PRO A 109 -20.64 -1.88 -11.93
CA PRO A 109 -20.58 -0.66 -11.11
C PRO A 109 -21.57 -0.61 -9.94
N LYS A 110 -22.65 -1.41 -9.99
CA LYS A 110 -23.68 -1.48 -8.94
C LYS A 110 -23.46 -2.62 -7.93
N SER A 111 -22.39 -3.40 -8.07
CA SER A 111 -22.13 -4.51 -7.17
C SER A 111 -21.59 -4.02 -5.83
N PHE A 112 -22.42 -4.14 -4.79
CA PHE A 112 -22.01 -3.88 -3.41
C PHE A 112 -20.83 -4.75 -3.01
N LEU A 113 -20.87 -6.06 -3.33
CA LEU A 113 -19.83 -7.00 -2.95
C LEU A 113 -18.46 -6.61 -3.50
N ILE A 114 -18.38 -6.22 -4.78
CA ILE A 114 -17.11 -5.78 -5.38
C ILE A 114 -16.59 -4.52 -4.68
N SER A 115 -17.47 -3.56 -4.42
CA SER A 115 -17.10 -2.33 -3.72
C SER A 115 -16.65 -2.62 -2.28
N PHE A 116 -17.30 -3.54 -1.59
CA PHE A 116 -16.97 -3.96 -0.23
C PHE A 116 -15.61 -4.66 -0.15
N VAL A 117 -15.33 -5.61 -1.06
CA VAL A 117 -14.03 -6.30 -1.13
C VAL A 117 -12.92 -5.30 -1.48
N ARG A 118 -13.15 -4.40 -2.44
CA ARG A 118 -12.21 -3.32 -2.77
C ARG A 118 -11.90 -2.45 -1.55
N SER A 119 -12.94 -1.94 -0.88
CA SER A 119 -12.76 -1.10 0.32
C SER A 119 -12.04 -1.83 1.45
N THR A 120 -12.35 -3.11 1.68
CA THR A 120 -11.66 -3.95 2.67
C THR A 120 -10.18 -4.15 2.32
N SER A 121 -9.88 -4.38 1.04
CA SER A 121 -8.51 -4.50 0.54
C SER A 121 -7.72 -3.20 0.70
N ILE A 122 -8.31 -2.05 0.38
CA ILE A 122 -7.68 -0.72 0.57
C ILE A 122 -7.41 -0.45 2.07
N LEU A 123 -8.38 -0.75 2.93
CA LEU A 123 -8.20 -0.66 4.38
C LEU A 123 -7.03 -1.53 4.84
N PHE A 124 -6.95 -2.77 4.34
CA PHE A 124 -5.88 -3.68 4.71
C PHE A 124 -4.51 -3.18 4.24
N GLN A 125 -4.40 -2.62 3.03
CA GLN A 125 -3.14 -2.00 2.57
C GLN A 125 -2.66 -0.92 3.53
N GLY A 126 -3.54 0.02 3.92
CA GLY A 126 -3.18 1.09 4.84
C GLY A 126 -2.76 0.56 6.21
N ALA A 127 -3.52 -0.40 6.75
CA ALA A 127 -3.21 -1.00 8.05
C ALA A 127 -1.91 -1.82 8.01
N TRP A 128 -1.64 -2.53 6.91
CA TRP A 128 -0.40 -3.28 6.69
C TRP A 128 0.82 -2.36 6.59
N LEU A 129 0.71 -1.23 5.87
CA LEU A 129 1.77 -0.22 5.79
C LEU A 129 2.14 0.35 7.17
N ILE A 130 1.14 0.68 8.00
CA ILE A 130 1.37 1.15 9.37
C ILE A 130 2.11 0.08 10.19
N LEU A 131 1.64 -1.17 10.13
CA LEU A 131 2.25 -2.27 10.86
C LEU A 131 3.68 -2.56 10.38
N MET A 132 3.92 -2.53 9.07
CA MET A 132 5.25 -2.66 8.49
C MET A 132 6.20 -1.59 9.04
N GLY A 133 5.75 -0.33 9.10
CA GLY A 133 6.53 0.77 9.67
C GLY A 133 6.95 0.51 11.12
N TYR A 134 6.04 -0.02 11.95
CA TYR A 134 6.37 -0.41 13.32
C TYR A 134 7.36 -1.58 13.38
N MET A 135 7.14 -2.63 12.59
CA MET A 135 7.94 -3.86 12.68
C MET A 135 9.36 -3.72 12.14
N LEU A 136 9.57 -2.83 11.16
CA LEU A 136 10.89 -2.61 10.56
C LEU A 136 11.71 -1.56 11.31
N TRP A 137 11.07 -0.54 11.91
CA TRP A 137 11.78 0.63 12.42
C TRP A 137 11.75 0.82 13.95
N ILE A 138 11.01 0.00 14.70
CA ILE A 138 11.08 -0.01 16.16
C ILE A 138 11.99 -1.16 16.63
N PRO A 139 13.13 -0.86 17.30
CA PRO A 139 14.11 -1.87 17.69
C PRO A 139 13.55 -3.06 18.48
N GLN A 140 12.53 -2.83 19.30
CA GLN A 140 11.89 -3.85 20.13
C GLN A 140 11.13 -4.91 19.33
N PHE A 141 10.76 -4.62 18.07
CA PHE A 141 10.02 -5.53 17.20
C PHE A 141 10.91 -6.24 16.17
N ILE A 142 12.21 -5.94 16.13
CA ILE A 142 13.14 -6.58 15.21
C ILE A 142 13.27 -8.08 15.51
N PRO A 143 13.13 -8.97 14.51
CA PRO A 143 13.30 -10.41 14.69
C PRO A 143 14.68 -10.78 15.24
N LYS A 144 14.72 -11.80 16.10
CA LYS A 144 15.98 -12.32 16.67
C LYS A 144 16.97 -12.68 15.56
N GLY A 145 18.17 -12.12 15.68
CA GLY A 145 19.25 -12.32 14.70
C GLY A 145 19.25 -11.28 13.57
N CYS A 146 18.32 -10.33 13.57
CA CYS A 146 18.30 -9.20 12.64
C CYS A 146 18.69 -7.89 13.35
N TYR A 147 19.13 -6.91 12.56
CA TYR A 147 19.62 -5.61 13.03
C TYR A 147 19.40 -4.54 11.95
N ILE A 148 19.24 -3.29 12.38
CA ILE A 148 19.19 -2.15 11.47
C ILE A 148 20.62 -1.78 11.09
N ASN A 149 20.88 -1.75 9.78
CA ASN A 149 22.12 -1.25 9.20
C ASN A 149 21.83 0.07 8.47
N ARG A 150 22.85 0.91 8.27
CA ARG A 150 22.72 2.12 7.45
C ARG A 150 23.49 1.93 6.15
N GLU A 151 22.78 1.94 5.04
CA GLU A 151 23.31 1.72 3.69
C GLU A 151 22.85 2.87 2.79
N GLU A 152 23.76 3.51 2.08
CA GLU A 152 23.47 4.59 1.11
C GLU A 152 22.59 5.73 1.65
N GLY A 153 22.71 6.03 2.95
CA GLY A 153 21.93 7.08 3.61
C GLY A 153 20.59 6.61 4.16
N HIS A 154 20.15 5.40 3.83
CA HIS A 154 18.91 4.77 4.29
C HIS A 154 19.17 3.75 5.41
N GLN A 155 18.18 3.56 6.27
CA GLN A 155 18.19 2.43 7.20
C GLN A 155 17.66 1.20 6.47
N VAL A 156 18.25 0.03 6.69
CA VAL A 156 17.81 -1.23 6.10
C VAL A 156 17.91 -2.35 7.13
N LEU A 157 16.97 -3.31 7.09
CA LEU A 157 16.95 -4.43 8.02
C LEU A 157 17.74 -5.62 7.46
N ARG A 158 18.85 -5.97 8.12
CA ARG A 158 19.73 -7.10 7.77
C ARG A 158 19.64 -8.20 8.83
N CYS A 159 20.00 -9.43 8.47
CA CYS A 159 19.99 -10.57 9.38
C CYS A 159 21.33 -11.32 9.35
N HIS A 160 21.71 -11.90 10.50
CA HIS A 160 22.93 -12.70 10.66
C HIS A 160 22.73 -14.08 10.01
N GLY A 161 22.96 -14.17 8.71
CA GLY A 161 22.90 -15.39 7.92
C GLY A 161 21.49 -15.88 7.58
N GLU A 162 21.45 -16.93 6.76
CA GLU A 162 20.23 -17.47 6.15
C GLU A 162 19.21 -17.98 7.17
N GLN A 163 19.65 -18.59 8.27
CA GLN A 163 18.73 -19.13 9.28
C GLN A 163 17.93 -18.02 9.97
N ALA A 164 18.57 -16.90 10.31
CA ALA A 164 17.89 -15.75 10.90
C ALA A 164 16.96 -15.08 9.89
N LEU A 165 17.39 -14.97 8.62
CA LEU A 165 16.58 -14.43 7.53
C LEU A 165 15.32 -15.27 7.28
N HIS A 166 15.45 -16.59 7.18
CA HIS A 166 14.33 -17.51 7.01
C HIS A 166 13.34 -17.39 8.16
N ARG A 167 13.84 -17.39 9.40
CA ARG A 167 13.00 -17.19 10.60
C ARG A 167 12.24 -15.87 10.52
N ALA A 168 12.91 -14.78 10.19
CA ALA A 168 12.29 -13.47 10.07
C ALA A 168 11.18 -13.47 9.01
N LYS A 169 11.44 -13.98 7.80
CA LYS A 169 10.43 -14.11 6.73
C LYS A 169 9.23 -14.96 7.15
N SER A 170 9.45 -16.06 7.86
CA SER A 170 8.35 -16.89 8.39
C SER A 170 7.49 -16.13 9.41
N LEU A 171 8.09 -15.30 10.26
CA LEU A 171 7.35 -14.45 11.20
C LEU A 171 6.51 -13.39 10.45
N VAL A 172 7.06 -12.77 9.40
CA VAL A 172 6.30 -11.86 8.52
C VAL A 172 5.08 -12.55 7.92
N ASN A 173 5.25 -13.78 7.41
CA ASN A 173 4.15 -14.56 6.84
C ASN A 173 3.06 -14.85 7.87
N LEU A 174 3.43 -15.29 9.08
CA LEU A 174 2.48 -15.55 10.16
C LEU A 174 1.73 -14.28 10.57
N GLN A 175 2.45 -13.16 10.69
CA GLN A 175 1.88 -11.87 11.02
C GLN A 175 0.85 -11.44 9.96
N PHE A 176 1.20 -11.54 8.67
CA PHE A 176 0.28 -11.24 7.59
C PHE A 176 -0.94 -12.16 7.59
N SER A 177 -0.75 -13.47 7.79
CA SER A 177 -1.87 -14.44 7.85
C SER A 177 -2.84 -14.11 8.98
N TRP A 178 -2.34 -13.82 10.18
CA TRP A 178 -3.21 -13.46 11.31
C TRP A 178 -3.88 -12.11 11.11
N PHE A 179 -3.18 -11.13 10.52
CA PHE A 179 -3.78 -9.84 10.25
C PHE A 179 -4.86 -9.93 9.17
N LEU A 180 -4.65 -10.75 8.13
CA LEU A 180 -5.67 -11.04 7.12
C LEU A 180 -6.93 -11.66 7.75
N VAL A 181 -6.77 -12.63 8.66
CA VAL A 181 -7.89 -13.21 9.43
C VAL A 181 -8.58 -12.12 10.26
N GLY A 182 -7.82 -11.29 10.97
CA GLY A 182 -8.34 -10.20 11.79
C GLY A 182 -9.15 -9.17 10.98
N ILE A 183 -8.60 -8.70 9.86
CA ILE A 183 -9.30 -7.77 8.94
C ILE A 183 -10.56 -8.42 8.38
N THR A 184 -10.52 -9.71 8.04
CA THR A 184 -11.70 -10.43 7.54
C THR A 184 -12.81 -10.47 8.59
N ILE A 185 -12.48 -10.87 9.82
CA ILE A 185 -13.44 -10.90 10.92
C ILE A 185 -13.98 -9.49 11.19
N PHE A 186 -13.12 -8.48 11.22
CA PHE A 186 -13.51 -7.09 11.44
C PHE A 186 -14.48 -6.60 10.36
N SER A 187 -14.15 -6.77 9.08
CA SER A 187 -14.98 -6.32 7.96
C SER A 187 -16.34 -7.03 7.94
N LEU A 188 -16.38 -8.34 8.16
CA LEU A 188 -17.63 -9.10 8.20
C LEU A 188 -18.49 -8.71 9.40
N SER A 189 -17.88 -8.55 10.58
CA SER A 189 -18.60 -8.12 11.79
C SER A 189 -19.16 -6.71 11.62
N PHE A 190 -18.35 -5.79 11.07
CA PHE A 190 -18.79 -4.42 10.76
C PHE A 190 -19.98 -4.42 9.80
N TYR A 191 -19.93 -5.23 8.74
CA TYR A 191 -21.02 -5.37 7.79
C TYR A 191 -22.30 -5.91 8.46
N LEU A 192 -22.21 -6.98 9.25
CA LEU A 192 -23.36 -7.56 9.93
C LEU A 192 -23.99 -6.60 10.95
N VAL A 193 -23.17 -5.83 11.67
CA VAL A 193 -23.66 -4.80 12.59
C VAL A 193 -24.36 -3.70 11.81
N TRP A 194 -23.73 -3.19 10.74
CA TRP A 194 -24.34 -2.18 9.87
C TRP A 194 -25.69 -2.63 9.31
N ASP A 195 -25.75 -3.83 8.71
CA ASP A 195 -26.98 -4.39 8.16
C ASP A 195 -28.07 -4.52 9.23
N ASN A 196 -27.74 -5.05 10.42
CA ASN A 196 -28.70 -5.15 11.52
C ASN A 196 -29.23 -3.78 11.98
N PHE A 197 -28.40 -2.73 11.99
CA PHE A 197 -28.82 -1.40 12.45
C PHE A 197 -29.70 -0.68 11.42
N PHE A 198 -29.42 -0.83 10.13
CA PHE A 198 -30.14 -0.10 9.08
C PHE A 198 -31.36 -0.88 8.57
N THR A 199 -31.27 -2.21 8.44
CA THR A 199 -32.39 -3.04 7.98
C THR A 199 -33.50 -3.14 9.03
N LYS A 200 -33.17 -3.06 10.32
CA LYS A 200 -34.17 -3.00 11.41
C LYS A 200 -34.78 -1.62 11.66
N LYS A 201 -34.25 -0.55 11.05
CA LYS A 201 -34.80 0.83 11.16
C LYS A 201 -35.73 1.21 10.00
N VAL A 202 -35.83 0.37 8.97
CA VAL A 202 -36.62 0.62 7.75
C VAL A 202 -37.94 -0.17 7.74
N PHE A 203 -38.19 -1.00 8.76
CA PHE A 203 -39.46 -1.70 9.00
C PHE A 203 -40.06 -1.31 10.36
#